data_AF-A0A554R3G2-F1
#
_entry.id   AF-A0A554R3G2-F1
#
_cell.length_a   1.000
_cell.length_b   1.000
_cell.length_c   1.000
_cell.angle_alpha   90.00
_cell.angle_beta   90.00
_cell.angle_gamma   90.00
#
_symmetry.space_group_name_H-M   'P 1'
#
loop_
_entity.id
_entity.type
_entity.pdbx_description
1 polymer ?
#
loop_
_entity_poly.entity_id
_entity_poly.type
_entity_poly.pdbx_seq_one_letter_code
_entity_poly.pdbx_strand_id
1 'polypeptide(L)'
;MDALLELLSPERIQAIGISFTGFLTVWVSRQAAQVRQLRGEVTELKSGRIKDQGVIKASVKYIRALGVHNGVLTGLLRHHAPHVEIPAEPVMPEVLREEV
;
A
#
# COMPACT_ATOMS: atom_id res chain seq x y z
N MET A 1 -0.80 -20.55 59.43
CA MET A 1 0.02 -21.39 58.52
C MET A 1 -0.87 -22.23 57.61
N ASP A 2 -2.05 -22.64 58.08
CA ASP A 2 -2.99 -23.48 57.31
C ASP A 2 -3.54 -22.83 56.04
N ALA A 3 -3.83 -21.52 56.06
CA ALA A 3 -4.33 -20.81 54.88
C ALA A 3 -3.31 -20.76 53.70
N LEU A 4 -2.01 -20.79 53.99
CA LEU A 4 -0.95 -20.85 52.96
C LEU A 4 -0.79 -22.26 52.39
N LEU A 5 -0.94 -23.29 53.23
CA LEU A 5 -0.91 -24.69 52.80
C LEU A 5 -2.14 -25.06 51.96
N GLU A 6 -3.31 -24.50 52.28
CA GLU A 6 -4.53 -24.67 51.49
C GLU A 6 -4.43 -23.94 50.13
N LEU A 7 -3.77 -22.78 50.08
CA LEU A 7 -3.50 -22.04 48.83
C LEU A 7 -2.51 -22.79 47.91
N LEU A 8 -1.55 -23.50 48.51
CA LEU A 8 -0.55 -24.34 47.83
C LEU A 8 -1.03 -25.78 47.62
N SER A 9 -2.32 -26.06 47.84
CA SER A 9 -2.89 -27.37 47.54
C SER A 9 -2.68 -27.71 46.06
N PRO A 10 -2.31 -28.96 45.74
CA PRO A 10 -2.06 -29.39 44.37
C PRO A 10 -3.24 -29.05 43.44
N GLU A 11 -4.48 -29.22 43.89
CA GLU A 11 -5.67 -28.92 43.09
C GLU A 11 -5.78 -27.44 42.72
N ARG A 12 -5.46 -26.52 43.64
CA ARG A 12 -5.53 -25.07 43.36
C ARG A 12 -4.42 -24.62 42.43
N ILE A 13 -3.20 -25.14 42.62
CA ILE A 13 -2.07 -24.84 41.72
C ILE A 13 -2.38 -25.33 40.30
N GLN A 14 -2.96 -26.53 40.17
CA GLN A 14 -3.35 -27.09 38.88
C GLN A 14 -4.47 -26.28 38.22
N ALA A 15 -5.49 -25.89 38.99
CA ALA A 15 -6.58 -25.04 38.51
C ALA A 15 -6.09 -23.67 38.03
N ILE A 16 -5.18 -23.03 38.76
CA ILE A 16 -4.55 -21.76 38.36
C ILE A 16 -3.74 -21.96 37.08
N GLY A 17 -2.95 -23.03 37.01
CA GLY A 17 -2.16 -23.38 35.82
C GLY A 17 -3.04 -23.54 34.57
N ILE A 18 -4.10 -24.34 34.67
CA ILE A 18 -5.05 -24.59 33.55
C ILE A 18 -5.73 -23.28 33.13
N SER A 19 -6.17 -22.47 34.09
CA SER A 19 -6.82 -21.19 33.83
C SER A 19 -5.89 -20.21 33.12
N PHE A 20 -4.62 -20.15 33.56
CA PHE A 20 -3.61 -19.30 32.96
C PHE A 20 -3.25 -19.74 31.54
N THR A 21 -3.06 -21.05 31.33
CA THR A 21 -2.82 -21.59 29.99
C THR A 21 -4.00 -21.32 29.06
N GLY A 22 -5.24 -21.53 29.52
CA GLY A 22 -6.43 -21.24 28.73
C GLY A 22 -6.54 -19.77 28.33
N PHE A 23 -6.26 -18.86 29.27
CA PHE A 23 -6.20 -17.42 28.98
C PHE A 23 -5.13 -17.08 27.93
N LEU A 24 -3.91 -17.60 28.09
CA LEU A 24 -2.83 -17.39 27.12
C LEU A 24 -3.20 -17.93 25.74
N THR A 25 -3.81 -19.11 25.67
CA THR A 25 -4.25 -19.68 24.39
C THR A 25 -5.26 -18.75 23.71
N VAL A 26 -6.28 -18.28 24.42
CA VAL A 26 -7.29 -17.37 23.87
C VAL A 26 -6.65 -16.05 23.40
N TRP A 27 -5.74 -15.48 24.20
CA TRP A 27 -5.01 -14.27 23.85
C TRP A 27 -4.19 -14.48 22.57
N VAL A 28 -3.38 -15.54 22.52
CA VAL A 28 -2.52 -15.84 21.37
C VAL A 28 -3.35 -16.11 20.12
N SER A 29 -4.46 -16.85 20.24
CA SER A 29 -5.38 -17.07 19.13
C SER A 29 -5.96 -15.75 18.59
N ARG A 30 -6.34 -14.83 19.48
CA ARG A 30 -6.85 -13.51 19.09
C ARG A 30 -5.78 -12.66 18.39
N GLN A 31 -4.55 -12.64 18.91
CA GLN A 31 -3.44 -11.94 18.26
C GLN A 31 -3.10 -12.57 16.90
N ALA A 32 -3.09 -13.90 16.81
CA ALA A 32 -2.83 -14.59 15.55
C ALA A 32 -3.88 -14.26 14.48
N ALA A 33 -5.16 -14.16 14.88
CA ALA A 33 -6.23 -13.73 13.99
C ALA A 33 -6.03 -12.29 13.49
N GLN A 34 -5.71 -11.35 14.38
CA GLN A 34 -5.45 -9.95 14.02
C GLN A 34 -4.23 -9.81 13.10
N VAL A 35 -3.15 -10.54 13.37
CA VAL A 35 -1.95 -10.52 12.52
C VAL A 35 -2.25 -11.11 11.14
N ARG A 36 -3.07 -12.16 11.04
CA ARG A 36 -3.50 -12.72 9.75
C ARG A 36 -4.31 -11.70 8.96
N GLN A 37 -5.26 -11.01 9.59
CA GLN A 37 -6.05 -9.98 8.95
C GLN A 37 -5.17 -8.84 8.42
N LEU A 38 -4.30 -8.28 9.28
CA LEU A 38 -3.38 -7.21 8.89
C LEU A 38 -2.43 -7.63 7.76
N ARG A 39 -1.95 -8.88 7.77
CA ARG A 39 -1.14 -9.41 6.66
C ARG A 39 -1.92 -9.49 5.35
N GLY A 40 -3.21 -9.82 5.42
CA GLY A 40 -4.11 -9.80 4.27
C GLY A 40 -4.24 -8.40 3.67
N GLU A 41 -4.58 -7.42 4.51
CA GLU A 41 -4.71 -6.01 4.11
C GLU A 41 -3.39 -5.46 3.53
N VAL A 42 -2.25 -5.75 4.15
CA VAL A 42 -0.93 -5.35 3.61
C VAL A 42 -0.64 -5.98 2.27
N THR A 43 -1.06 -7.24 2.06
CA THR A 43 -0.85 -7.93 0.79
C THR A 43 -1.72 -7.32 -0.32
N GLU A 44 -2.97 -6.99 0.01
CA GLU A 44 -3.89 -6.30 -0.90
C GLU A 44 -3.40 -4.90 -1.26
N LEU A 45 -2.94 -4.11 -0.27
CA LEU A 45 -2.36 -2.80 -0.53
C LEU A 45 -1.09 -2.87 -1.37
N LYS A 46 -0.25 -3.89 -1.17
CA LYS A 46 0.95 -4.12 -1.99
C LYS A 46 0.59 -4.50 -3.43
N SER A 47 -0.41 -5.36 -3.63
CA SER A 47 -0.85 -5.75 -4.98
C SER A 47 -1.50 -4.58 -5.71
N GLY A 48 -2.32 -3.78 -5.00
CA GLY A 48 -2.89 -2.52 -5.49
C GLY A 48 -1.81 -1.55 -5.93
N ARG A 49 -0.78 -1.31 -5.10
CA ARG A 49 0.35 -0.44 -5.44
C ARG A 49 1.06 -0.86 -6.72
N ILE A 50 1.32 -2.16 -6.93
CA ILE A 50 1.99 -2.64 -8.15
C ILE A 50 1.13 -2.36 -9.38
N LYS A 51 -0.19 -2.59 -9.27
CA LYS A 51 -1.14 -2.30 -10.34
C LYS A 51 -1.17 -0.81 -10.66
N ASP A 52 -1.26 0.03 -9.64
CA ASP A 52 -1.30 1.49 -9.79
C ASP A 52 -0.01 2.03 -10.40
N GLN A 53 1.15 1.53 -9.96
CA GLN A 53 2.44 1.86 -10.58
C GLN A 53 2.48 1.47 -12.06
N GLY A 54 1.91 0.32 -12.43
CA GLY A 54 1.80 -0.11 -13.82
C GLY A 54 0.95 0.86 -14.65
N VAL A 55 -0.21 1.26 -14.13
CA VAL A 55 -1.12 2.22 -14.78
C VAL A 55 -0.46 3.58 -14.92
N ILE A 56 0.14 4.12 -13.85
CA ILE A 56 0.85 5.40 -13.87
C ILE A 56 1.97 5.39 -14.91
N LYS A 57 2.78 4.31 -14.93
CA LYS A 57 3.86 4.17 -15.92
C LYS A 57 3.34 4.12 -17.36
N ALA A 58 2.21 3.45 -17.60
CA ALA A 58 1.57 3.42 -18.91
C ALA A 58 1.04 4.81 -19.31
N SER A 59 0.39 5.52 -18.38
CA SER A 59 -0.11 6.88 -18.58
C SER A 59 1.01 7.86 -18.90
N VAL A 60 2.12 7.82 -18.16
CA VAL A 60 3.30 8.68 -18.42
C VAL A 60 3.88 8.42 -19.81
N LYS A 61 4.02 7.14 -20.22
CA LYS A 61 4.47 6.80 -21.58
C LYS A 61 3.52 7.34 -22.65
N TYR A 62 2.22 7.21 -22.44
CA TYR A 62 1.21 7.70 -23.37
C TYR A 62 1.22 9.22 -23.50
N ILE A 63 1.28 9.95 -22.37
CA ILE A 63 1.40 11.41 -22.35
C ILE A 63 2.67 11.87 -23.08
N ARG A 64 3.79 11.17 -22.89
CA ARG A 64 5.03 11.47 -23.63
C ARG A 64 4.87 11.27 -25.14
N ALA A 65 4.21 10.19 -25.56
CA ALA A 65 3.94 9.94 -26.98
C ALA A 65 3.04 11.03 -27.60
N LEU A 66 2.02 11.48 -26.86
CA LEU A 66 1.19 12.62 -27.24
C LEU A 66 1.99 13.91 -27.35
N GLY A 67 2.90 14.18 -26.42
CA GLY A 67 3.80 15.33 -26.48
C GLY A 67 4.65 15.34 -27.75
N VAL A 68 5.27 14.21 -28.09
CA VAL A 68 6.04 14.06 -29.34
C VAL A 68 5.15 14.26 -30.56
N HIS A 69 3.96 13.67 -30.57
CA HIS A 69 3.01 13.81 -31.67
C HIS A 69 2.59 15.27 -31.87
N ASN A 70 2.28 15.99 -30.79
CA ASN A 70 1.94 17.41 -30.83
C ASN A 70 3.11 18.27 -31.31
N GLY A 71 4.35 17.95 -30.92
CA GLY A 71 5.54 18.62 -31.41
C GLY A 71 5.73 18.45 -32.93
N VAL A 72 5.51 17.23 -33.44
CA VAL A 72 5.53 16.96 -34.89
C VAL A 72 4.43 17.74 -35.62
N LEU A 73 3.20 17.70 -35.11
CA LEU A 73 2.06 18.42 -35.69
C LEU A 73 2.31 19.94 -35.72
N THR A 74 2.84 20.48 -34.62
CA THR A 74 3.25 21.88 -34.49
C THR A 74 4.32 22.25 -35.51
N GLY A 75 5.33 21.41 -35.71
CA GLY A 75 6.35 21.61 -36.74
C GLY A 75 5.75 21.68 -38.15
N LEU A 76 4.84 20.76 -38.48
CA LEU A 76 4.13 20.75 -39.75
C LEU A 76 3.24 21.99 -39.93
N LEU A 77 2.51 22.39 -38.90
CA LEU A 77 1.68 23.60 -38.91
C LEU A 77 2.51 24.85 -39.11
N ARG A 78 3.67 24.97 -38.45
CA ARG A 78 4.60 26.10 -38.67
C ARG A 78 5.10 26.17 -40.10
N HIS A 79 5.32 25.02 -40.74
CA HIS A 79 5.82 24.96 -42.11
C HIS A 79 4.75 25.31 -43.15
N HIS A 80 3.51 24.83 -42.97
CA HIS A 80 2.44 24.96 -43.96
C HIS A 80 1.46 26.10 -43.69
N ALA A 81 1.36 26.59 -42.45
CA ALA A 81 0.44 27.64 -42.02
C ALA A 81 1.09 28.56 -40.96
N PRO A 82 2.11 29.36 -41.32
CA PRO A 82 2.91 30.16 -40.38
C PRO A 82 2.14 31.28 -39.68
N HIS A 83 0.94 31.61 -40.17
CA HIS A 83 0.06 32.65 -39.65
C HIS A 83 -0.88 32.14 -38.54
N VAL A 84 -0.89 30.83 -38.27
CA VAL A 84 -1.72 30.22 -37.22
C VAL A 84 -0.97 30.31 -35.90
N GLU A 85 -1.61 30.90 -34.88
CA GLU A 85 -1.10 30.88 -33.52
C GLU A 85 -1.17 29.47 -32.94
N ILE A 86 -0.01 28.91 -32.58
CA ILE A 86 0.07 27.58 -32.00
C ILE A 86 0.08 27.72 -30.48
N PRO A 87 -0.82 27.04 -29.76
CA PRO A 87 -0.83 27.03 -28.30
C PRO A 87 0.53 26.61 -27.72
N ALA A 88 0.91 27.22 -26.60
CA ALA A 88 2.15 26.88 -25.92
C ALA A 88 2.14 25.41 -25.47
N GLU A 89 3.30 24.75 -25.57
CA GLU A 89 3.44 23.39 -25.07
C GLU A 89 3.18 23.35 -23.55
N PRO A 90 2.44 22.34 -23.06
CA PRO A 90 2.21 22.20 -21.63
C PRO A 90 3.54 21.95 -20.90
N VAL A 91 3.80 22.73 -19.84
CA VAL A 91 4.97 22.54 -18.99
C VAL A 91 4.74 21.38 -18.03
N MET A 92 5.65 20.41 -18.02
CA MET A 92 5.59 19.30 -17.07
C MET A 92 5.83 19.81 -15.63
N PRO A 93 4.87 19.60 -14.70
CA PRO A 93 5.03 19.97 -13.29
C PRO A 93 6.26 19.32 -12.65
N GLU A 94 6.95 20.04 -11.76
CA GLU A 94 8.18 19.55 -11.10
C GLU A 94 7.95 18.29 -10.27
N VAL A 95 6.78 18.18 -9.62
CA VAL A 95 6.40 17.00 -8.83
C VAL A 95 6.44 15.71 -9.66
N LEU A 96 6.22 15.81 -10.98
CA LEU A 96 6.24 14.66 -11.90
C LEU A 96 7.62 14.43 -12.54
N ARG A 97 8.63 15.29 -12.28
CA ARG A 97 10.00 15.08 -12.75
C ARG A 97 10.80 14.14 -11.84
N GLU A 98 10.47 14.10 -10.55
CA GLU A 98 11.21 13.31 -9.54
C GLU A 98 10.72 11.86 -9.41
N GLU A 99 9.52 11.51 -9.88
CA GLU A 99 8.99 10.14 -9.84
C GLU A 99 9.51 9.23 -10.97
N VAL A 100 10.52 9.68 -11.74
CA VAL A 100 11.10 8.98 -12.89
C VAL A 100 12.52 8.52 -12.62
#